data_AF-A0A954R181-F1
#
_entry.id   AF-A0A954R181-F1
#
_cell.length_a   1.000
_cell.length_b   1.000
_cell.length_c   1.000
_cell.angle_alpha   90.00
_cell.angle_beta   90.00
_cell.angle_gamma   90.00
#
_symmetry.space_group_name_H-M   'P 1'
#
loop_
_entity.id
_entity.type
_entity.pdbx_description
1 polymer ?
#
loop_
_entity_poly.entity_id
_entity_poly.type
_entity_poly.pdbx_seq_one_letter_code
_entity_poly.pdbx_strand_id
1 'polypeptide(L)' 'IEPSSLPPELEVSAWVEGPDGKRTIMGVRHRVHPLEGWQFHPESFLTEPGIELLRRFLTWQTSGALPRATGAN' A
#
# COMPACT_ATOMS: atom_id res chain seq x y z
N ILE A 1 4.82 12.72 -2.74
CA ILE A 1 6.25 12.34 -2.62
C ILE A 1 6.86 12.49 -4.00
N GLU A 2 7.97 13.23 -4.12
CA GLU A 2 8.68 13.34 -5.41
C GLU A 2 9.50 12.07 -5.66
N PRO A 3 9.44 11.43 -6.84
CA PRO A 3 10.16 10.18 -7.10
C PRO A 3 11.66 10.30 -6.90
N SER A 4 12.25 11.46 -7.21
CA SER A 4 13.67 11.75 -7.04
C SER A 4 14.11 11.89 -5.58
N SER A 5 13.17 12.14 -4.66
CA SER A 5 13.43 12.25 -3.23
C SER A 5 13.28 10.92 -2.47
N LEU A 6 12.96 9.83 -3.17
CA LEU A 6 12.71 8.54 -2.53
C LEU A 6 14.05 7.90 -2.09
N PRO A 7 14.19 7.53 -0.80
CA PRO A 7 15.36 6.78 -0.33
C PRO A 7 15.52 5.44 -1.07
N PRO A 8 16.74 4.97 -1.32
CA PRO A 8 17.00 3.73 -2.07
C PRO A 8 16.41 2.48 -1.40
N GLU A 9 16.18 2.50 -0.09
CA GLU A 9 15.57 1.43 0.69
C GLU A 9 14.07 1.26 0.40
N LEU A 10 13.45 2.29 -0.18
CA LEU A 10 12.05 2.30 -0.57
C LEU A 10 11.90 2.14 -2.08
N GLU A 11 10.81 1.51 -2.48
CA GLU A 11 10.37 1.44 -3.87
C GLU A 11 8.91 1.86 -3.96
N VAL A 12 8.52 2.41 -5.11
CA VAL A 12 7.14 2.83 -5.33
C VAL A 12 6.28 1.61 -5.63
N SER A 13 5.23 1.40 -4.83
CA SER A 13 4.29 0.29 -4.99
C SER A 13 2.98 0.71 -5.66
N ALA A 14 2.61 2.00 -5.62
CA ALA A 14 1.39 2.50 -6.25
C ALA A 14 1.54 3.92 -6.82
N TRP A 15 0.82 4.17 -7.91
CA TRP A 15 0.76 5.45 -8.62
C TRP A 15 -0.68 5.80 -8.99
N VAL A 16 -0.96 7.10 -9.10
CA VAL A 16 -2.17 7.62 -9.75
C VAL A 16 -1.77 8.60 -10.85
N GLU A 17 -2.49 8.60 -11.96
CA GLU A 17 -2.33 9.60 -13.01
C GLU A 17 -3.33 10.74 -12.76
N GLY A 18 -2.82 11.97 -12.74
CA GLY A 18 -3.62 13.18 -12.61
C GLY A 18 -4.21 13.63 -13.94
N PRO A 19 -5.17 14.58 -13.91
CA PRO A 19 -5.79 15.13 -15.13
C PRO A 19 -4.80 15.83 -16.08
N ASP A 20 -3.63 16.22 -15.55
CA ASP A 20 -2.53 16.84 -16.29
C ASP A 20 -1.52 15.82 -16.85
N GLY A 21 -1.83 14.52 -16.76
CA GLY A 21 -0.96 13.43 -17.18
C GLY A 21 0.23 13.19 -16.26
N LYS A 22 0.34 13.90 -15.12
CA LYS A 22 1.41 13.68 -14.16
C LYS A 22 1.09 12.50 -13.25
N ARG A 23 2.10 11.73 -12.90
CA ARG A 23 1.96 10.60 -11.97
C ARG A 23 2.31 11.02 -10.55
N THR A 24 1.42 10.72 -9.63
CA THR A 24 1.62 10.94 -8.19
C THR A 24 1.83 9.61 -7.50
N ILE A 25 2.85 9.53 -6.63
CA ILE A 25 3.11 8.37 -5.79
C ILE A 25 1.99 8.24 -4.75
N MET A 26 1.34 7.07 -4.73
CA MET A 26 0.27 6.75 -3.78
C MET A 26 0.66 5.64 -2.79
N GLY A 27 1.78 4.97 -3.01
CA GLY A 27 2.24 3.91 -2.11
C GLY A 27 3.73 3.64 -2.26
N VAL A 28 4.38 3.36 -1.14
CA VAL A 28 5.80 2.99 -1.09
C VAL A 28 5.99 1.77 -0.20
N ARG A 29 6.93 0.90 -0.58
CA ARG A 29 7.26 -0.33 0.13
C ARG A 29 8.74 -0.35 0.47
N HIS A 30 9.07 -0.83 1.67
CA HIS A 30 10.46 -1.11 2.02
C HIS A 30 10.94 -2.37 1.30
N ARG A 31 12.11 -2.32 0.66
CA ARG A 31 12.64 -3.43 -0.12
C ARG A 31 12.89 -4.71 0.69
N VAL A 32 13.26 -4.54 1.96
CA VAL A 32 13.71 -5.64 2.84
C VAL A 32 12.73 -5.94 3.96
N HIS A 33 11.99 -4.95 4.43
CA HIS A 33 11.15 -5.08 5.63
C HIS A 33 9.69 -5.23 5.19
N PRO A 34 8.85 -5.97 5.92
CA PRO A 34 7.42 -6.07 5.65
C PRO A 34 6.73 -4.78 6.10
N LEU A 35 7.06 -3.67 5.44
CA LEU A 35 6.59 -2.32 5.70
C LEU A 35 6.14 -1.69 4.39
N GLU A 36 4.91 -1.23 4.37
CA GLU A 36 4.32 -0.53 3.24
C GLU A 36 3.45 0.62 3.74
N GLY A 37 3.57 1.78 3.10
CA GLY A 37 2.81 2.98 3.44
C GLY A 37 2.03 3.46 2.23
N TRP A 38 0.72 3.67 2.39
CA TRP A 38 -0.16 4.17 1.35
C TRP A 38 -0.71 5.54 1.70
N GLN A 39 -0.76 6.43 0.71
CA GLN A 39 -1.39 7.72 0.82
C GLN A 39 -2.79 7.64 0.24
N PHE A 40 -3.79 7.81 1.10
CA PHE A 40 -5.19 7.95 0.70
C PHE A 40 -5.89 8.92 1.64
N HIS A 41 -7.05 9.41 1.19
CA HIS A 41 -7.96 10.21 1.98
C HIS A 41 -8.84 9.27 2.82
N PRO A 42 -8.79 9.30 4.16
CA PRO A 42 -9.56 8.40 5.02
C PRO A 42 -11.06 8.45 4.73
N GLU A 43 -11.58 9.58 4.25
CA GLU A 43 -12.97 9.78 3.86
C GLU A 43 -13.40 9.01 2.59
N SER A 44 -12.45 8.54 1.77
CA SER A 44 -12.73 7.90 0.48
C SER A 44 -13.12 6.41 0.60
N PHE A 45 -13.12 5.82 1.79
CA PHE A 45 -13.39 4.38 2.01
C PHE A 45 -14.76 3.89 1.53
N LEU A 46 -15.76 4.77 1.43
CA LEU A 46 -17.09 4.43 0.92
C LEU A 46 -17.18 4.47 -0.62
N THR A 47 -16.13 4.90 -1.30
CA THR A 47 -16.04 4.85 -2.77
C THR A 47 -15.60 3.46 -3.22
N GLU A 48 -15.94 3.05 -4.44
CA GLU A 48 -15.48 1.76 -5.00
C GLU A 48 -13.96 1.60 -4.95
N PRO A 49 -13.13 2.60 -5.33
CA PRO A 49 -11.68 2.53 -5.14
C PRO A 49 -11.25 2.43 -3.67
N GLY A 50 -11.96 3.10 -2.76
CA GLY A 50 -11.68 3.04 -1.32
C GLY A 50 -11.94 1.67 -0.71
N ILE A 51 -13.01 0.98 -1.12
CA ILE A 51 -13.30 -0.39 -0.69
C ILE A 51 -12.22 -1.36 -1.18
N GLU A 52 -11.76 -1.22 -2.43
CA GLU A 52 -10.67 -2.03 -2.96
C GLU A 52 -9.35 -1.79 -2.20
N LEU A 53 -9.04 -0.54 -1.89
CA LEU A 53 -7.87 -0.19 -1.08
C LEU A 53 -7.97 -0.78 0.34
N LEU A 54 -9.15 -0.71 0.97
CA LEU A 54 -9.39 -1.31 2.27
C LEU A 54 -9.25 -2.84 2.23
N ARG A 55 -9.74 -3.51 1.18
CA ARG A 55 -9.53 -4.96 0.99
C ARG A 55 -8.06 -5.31 0.89
N ARG A 56 -7.29 -4.54 0.12
CA ARG A 56 -5.84 -4.75 0.00
C ARG A 56 -5.15 -4.54 1.33
N PHE A 57 -5.55 -3.53 2.12
CA PHE A 57 -5.03 -3.34 3.48
C PHE A 57 -5.33 -4.53 4.39
N LEU A 58 -6.57 -5.02 4.41
CA LEU A 58 -6.99 -6.14 5.28
C LEU A 58 -6.38 -7.48 4.87
N THR A 59 -6.05 -7.64 3.58
CA THR A 59 -5.42 -8.85 3.04
C THR A 59 -3.91 -8.72 2.90
N TRP A 60 -3.34 -7.55 3.23
CA TRP A 60 -1.91 -7.33 3.19
C TRP A 60 -1.25 -8.19 4.25
N GLN A 61 -0.66 -9.30 3.81
CA GLN A 61 0.09 -10.19 4.66
C GLN A 61 1.49 -9.62 4.82
N THR A 62 1.81 -9.16 6.03
CA THR A 62 3.21 -9.04 6.43
C THR A 62 3.84 -10.41 6.23
N SER A 63 4.76 -10.54 5.28
CA SER A 63 5.47 -11.80 5.01
C SER A 63 6.45 -12.11 6.16
N GLY A 64 5.92 -12.27 7.39
CA GLY A 64 6.67 -12.37 8.63
C GLY A 64 5.91 -12.66 9.94
N ALA A 65 4.59 -12.92 9.97
CA ALA A 65 3.87 -13.35 11.19
C ALA A 65 2.49 -13.95 10.84
N LEU A 66 2.01 -15.11 11.30
CA LEU A 66 2.38 -16.18 12.24
C LEU A 66 1.90 -17.51 11.60
N PRO A 67 2.42 -18.70 11.98
CA PRO A 67 1.82 -19.96 11.56
C PRO A 67 0.33 -19.93 11.90
N ARG A 68 -0.51 -20.24 10.90
CA ARG A 68 -1.96 -20.42 11.09
C ARG A 68 -2.13 -21.33 12.29
N ALA A 69 -2.83 -20.85 13.32
CA ALA A 69 -3.31 -21.73 14.37
C ALA A 69 -4.16 -22.81 13.68
N THR A 70 -3.61 -24.00 13.54
CA THR A 70 -4.35 -25.21 13.23
C THR A 70 -5.36 -25.36 14.35
N GLY A 71 -6.60 -24.95 14.09
CA GLY A 71 -7.75 -25.37 14.86
C GLY A 71 -7.87 -26.87 14.68
N ALA A 72 -7.30 -27.63 15.61
CA ALA A 72 -7.71 -28.99 15.86
C ALA A 72 -9.11 -28.92 16.47
N ASN A 73 -10.08 -29.45 15.75
CA ASN A 73 -11.36 -29.89 16.28
C ASN A 73 -11.37 -31.42 16.20
#